data_AF-A0A1V6TJ94-F1
#
_entry.id   AF-A0A1V6TJ94-F1
#
_cell.length_a   1.000
_cell.length_b   1.000
_cell.length_c   1.000
_cell.angle_alpha   90.00
_cell.angle_beta   90.00
_cell.angle_gamma   90.00
#
_symmetry.space_group_name_H-M   'P 1'
#
loop_
_entity.id
_entity.type
_entity.pdbx_description
1 polymer ?
#
loop_
_entity_poly.entity_id
_entity_poly.type
_entity_poly.pdbx_seq_one_letter_code
_entity_poly.pdbx_strand_id
1 'polypeptide(L)'
;MSRSTASLTQWLQLRQTISAKSPSAICSGVRNLPVSTQVSWTSNHNAAAPRHCFHTTATRRAAKSVPKAPRAPGTIERERKAQWEGRRTAKIGMKGQLFLKSKIENAAKKSMGECLQLHEQFAGHIYDAAIANDELPKEISFKTYNDIGVKLITAAFEQETGAAAVRAISVDVDAVFRIGHFVALPLEEPILGEWILSSCAQAKARLPLVVAVHRSIVKENVPARSTWTAEIERLAREEYPPAMLLHATILGRRGEYDAAFKWLEKKIIPRISPTRQHESMFANIQLREILDSPHRTLALLRASHDEQFGSAESRQKADEAVRIAALEYNDPAALAEYASLMMNENNLDMYEECMCKAASGGNGKAALYLGNFYYLTYLGKYATRGERDSNQSRWPPTWMSRLLRLDDPARSSSVLNKSFAYIASFLNRSLPQKSYIELSKEWYVISLARGEKSAAFMLALLCRETAKSASERKDAAVLLAAGRQDGDPDLVKPLAELEKHWFDPDYEPTLPKKFFAVR
;
A
#
# COMPACT_ATOMS: atom_id res chain seq x y z
N MET A 1 -1.83 -8.13 -30.22
CA MET A 1 -1.01 -8.27 -29.00
C MET A 1 -1.81 -7.74 -27.81
N SER A 2 -1.84 -8.47 -26.70
CA SER A 2 -2.67 -8.19 -25.52
C SER A 2 -1.97 -7.24 -24.53
N ARG A 3 -2.76 -6.41 -23.82
CA ARG A 3 -2.27 -5.26 -23.03
C ARG A 3 -1.96 -5.57 -21.56
N SER A 4 -1.18 -4.67 -20.96
CA SER A 4 -0.67 -4.74 -19.57
C SER A 4 -1.28 -3.71 -18.62
N THR A 5 -1.99 -2.68 -19.09
CA THR A 5 -2.71 -1.74 -18.23
C THR A 5 -3.86 -2.44 -17.51
N ALA A 6 -3.64 -2.77 -16.23
CA ALA A 6 -4.64 -3.43 -15.39
C ALA A 6 -5.90 -2.54 -15.29
N SER A 7 -7.06 -3.12 -15.58
CA SER A 7 -8.33 -2.41 -15.43
C SER A 7 -8.55 -2.01 -13.96
N LEU A 8 -9.41 -1.02 -13.68
CA LEU A 8 -9.76 -0.68 -12.29
C LEU A 8 -10.23 -1.93 -11.51
N THR A 9 -10.93 -2.86 -12.14
CA THR A 9 -11.35 -4.14 -11.51
C THR A 9 -10.16 -5.03 -11.16
N GLN A 10 -9.22 -5.24 -12.10
CA GLN A 10 -8.02 -6.06 -11.87
C GLN A 10 -7.07 -5.42 -10.85
N TRP A 11 -6.92 -4.09 -10.93
CA TRP A 11 -6.13 -3.30 -9.99
C TRP A 11 -6.75 -3.27 -8.59
N LEU A 12 -8.07 -3.18 -8.48
CA LEU A 12 -8.77 -3.29 -7.19
C LEU A 12 -8.72 -4.71 -6.64
N GLN A 13 -8.79 -5.76 -7.47
CA GLN A 13 -8.53 -7.12 -7.01
C GLN A 13 -7.10 -7.27 -6.47
N LEU A 14 -6.13 -6.63 -7.11
CA LEU A 14 -4.74 -6.56 -6.62
C LEU A 14 -4.64 -5.74 -5.31
N ARG A 15 -5.31 -4.59 -5.19
CA ARG A 15 -5.40 -3.84 -3.91
C ARG A 15 -6.16 -4.64 -2.84
N GLN A 16 -7.16 -5.45 -3.19
CA GLN A 16 -7.91 -6.31 -2.27
C GLN A 16 -7.07 -7.48 -1.78
N THR A 17 -6.27 -8.14 -2.61
CA THR A 17 -5.38 -9.22 -2.14
C THR A 17 -4.29 -8.70 -1.20
N ILE A 18 -3.85 -7.45 -1.38
CA ILE A 18 -2.93 -6.76 -0.47
C ILE A 18 -3.65 -6.29 0.81
N SER A 19 -4.81 -5.64 0.68
CA SER A 19 -5.58 -5.04 1.79
C SER A 19 -6.32 -6.06 2.66
N ALA A 20 -6.65 -7.25 2.13
CA ALA A 20 -7.18 -8.37 2.91
C ALA A 20 -6.19 -8.89 3.96
N LYS A 21 -4.90 -8.55 3.83
CA LYS A 21 -3.83 -8.76 4.82
C LYS A 21 -3.39 -7.45 5.47
N SER A 22 -4.30 -6.51 5.72
CA SER A 22 -3.99 -5.34 6.56
C SER A 22 -4.08 -5.73 8.04
N PRO A 23 -2.96 -5.76 8.79
CA PRO A 23 -3.00 -5.18 10.12
C PRO A 23 -3.31 -3.69 9.92
N SER A 24 -4.32 -3.20 10.62
CA SER A 24 -4.58 -1.76 10.76
C SER A 24 -3.50 -1.19 11.68
N ALA A 25 -2.37 -0.81 11.09
CA ALA A 25 -1.27 -0.13 11.75
C ALA A 25 -0.70 0.93 10.80
N ILE A 26 -0.97 2.20 11.11
CA ILE A 26 -0.12 3.31 10.68
C ILE A 26 1.30 3.00 11.17
N CYS A 27 2.32 3.30 10.36
CA CYS A 27 3.67 2.74 10.49
C CYS A 27 4.36 2.98 11.86
N SER A 28 4.27 2.01 12.78
CA SER A 28 5.12 1.94 13.99
C SER A 28 5.75 0.55 14.23
N GLY A 29 5.30 -0.51 13.54
CA GLY A 29 5.62 -1.90 13.90
C GLY A 29 6.96 -2.51 13.44
N VAL A 30 7.79 -1.81 12.65
CA VAL A 30 9.05 -2.37 12.10
C VAL A 30 10.26 -1.47 12.39
N ARG A 31 10.43 -1.06 13.66
CA ARG A 31 11.59 -0.28 14.11
C ARG A 31 12.69 -1.10 14.81
N ASN A 32 12.40 -2.35 15.21
CA ASN A 32 13.34 -3.21 15.95
C ASN A 32 13.67 -4.50 15.19
N LEU A 33 14.47 -4.38 14.13
CA LEU A 33 15.37 -5.45 13.68
C LEU A 33 16.81 -4.96 13.91
N PRO A 34 17.60 -5.62 14.77
CA PRO A 34 18.98 -5.19 15.02
C PRO A 34 19.87 -5.56 13.83
N VAL A 35 20.10 -4.60 12.93
CA VAL A 35 21.11 -4.72 11.86
C VAL A 35 22.39 -3.98 12.26
N SER A 36 23.03 -4.48 13.32
CA SER A 36 24.48 -4.52 13.45
C SER A 36 24.90 -5.39 14.64
N THR A 37 25.35 -6.61 14.36
CA THR A 37 26.41 -7.20 15.17
C THR A 37 27.56 -7.46 14.23
N GLN A 38 28.65 -6.71 14.41
CA GLN A 38 29.93 -7.08 13.85
C GLN A 38 30.33 -8.45 14.40
N VAL A 39 31.07 -9.21 13.61
CA VAL A 39 31.55 -10.55 13.96
C VAL A 39 32.34 -10.52 15.27
N SER A 40 31.76 -11.05 16.36
CA SER A 40 32.51 -11.44 17.56
C SER A 40 31.91 -12.67 18.22
N TRP A 41 32.80 -13.59 18.59
CA TRP A 41 32.56 -14.97 18.98
C TRP A 41 32.01 -15.10 20.40
N THR A 42 31.09 -16.05 20.66
CA THR A 42 31.32 -17.23 21.53
C THR A 42 30.11 -18.16 21.60
N SER A 43 30.35 -19.41 22.00
CA SER A 43 29.41 -20.53 22.07
C SER A 43 28.56 -20.53 23.35
N ASN A 44 27.29 -20.96 23.29
CA ASN A 44 26.90 -22.20 23.99
C ASN A 44 25.51 -22.77 23.65
N HIS A 45 25.36 -24.05 23.96
CA HIS A 45 24.32 -24.97 23.52
C HIS A 45 23.08 -25.03 24.44
N ASN A 46 22.08 -25.73 23.90
CA ASN A 46 20.98 -26.48 24.53
C ASN A 46 19.61 -25.79 24.50
N ALA A 47 18.48 -26.47 24.31
CA ALA A 47 18.09 -27.76 23.71
C ALA A 47 16.61 -27.97 24.14
N ALA A 48 15.93 -28.93 23.49
CA ALA A 48 14.66 -29.55 23.89
C ALA A 48 13.34 -28.81 23.61
N ALA A 49 12.58 -29.37 22.66
CA ALA A 49 11.12 -29.32 22.65
C ALA A 49 10.54 -30.36 23.63
N PRO A 50 9.21 -30.36 23.84
CA PRO A 50 8.50 -31.60 23.54
C PRO A 50 7.21 -31.42 22.74
N ARG A 51 6.79 -32.53 22.11
CA ARG A 51 5.53 -32.69 21.37
C ARG A 51 4.44 -33.20 22.32
N HIS A 52 3.17 -32.93 22.02
CA HIS A 52 2.05 -33.74 22.50
C HIS A 52 1.04 -34.03 21.39
N CYS A 53 0.52 -35.27 21.39
CA CYS A 53 -0.53 -35.77 20.52
C CYS A 53 -1.81 -35.98 21.34
N PHE A 54 -3.00 -35.82 20.77
CA PHE A 54 -4.23 -36.48 21.24
C PHE A 54 -5.22 -36.75 20.08
N HIS A 55 -6.21 -37.60 20.35
CA HIS A 55 -6.83 -38.50 19.36
C HIS A 55 -8.24 -38.11 18.87
N THR A 56 -8.63 -38.79 17.78
CA THR A 56 -10.00 -39.12 17.27
C THR A 56 -11.13 -39.08 18.30
N THR A 57 -12.39 -38.75 18.00
CA THR A 57 -13.28 -39.23 16.91
C THR A 57 -14.29 -38.09 16.53
N ALA A 58 -15.39 -38.19 15.77
CA ALA A 58 -16.14 -39.29 15.12
C ALA A 58 -16.88 -38.79 13.85
N THR A 59 -17.62 -39.67 13.15
CA THR A 59 -18.47 -39.32 11.99
C THR A 59 -19.94 -39.70 12.21
N ARG A 60 -20.89 -38.87 11.76
CA ARG A 60 -22.33 -39.23 11.66
C ARG A 60 -22.85 -39.04 10.23
N ARG A 61 -23.73 -39.96 9.82
CA ARG A 61 -24.33 -40.07 8.48
C ARG A 61 -25.40 -39.00 8.23
N ALA A 62 -25.58 -38.61 6.97
CA ALA A 62 -26.80 -38.00 6.45
C ALA A 62 -27.18 -38.66 5.11
N ALA A 63 -28.49 -38.81 4.85
CA ALA A 63 -29.01 -39.60 3.73
C ALA A 63 -28.94 -38.87 2.38
N LYS A 64 -28.82 -39.63 1.29
CA LYS A 64 -28.86 -39.13 -0.09
C LYS A 64 -30.30 -39.07 -0.60
N SER A 65 -30.65 -37.99 -1.30
CA SER A 65 -31.88 -37.86 -2.09
C SER A 65 -31.64 -38.14 -3.58
N VAL A 66 -32.71 -38.52 -4.29
CA VAL A 66 -32.70 -39.00 -5.68
C VAL A 66 -32.51 -37.84 -6.68
N PRO A 67 -31.73 -38.00 -7.77
CA PRO A 67 -31.44 -36.93 -8.71
C PRO A 67 -32.61 -36.60 -9.66
N LYS A 68 -32.75 -35.32 -10.02
CA LYS A 68 -33.59 -34.86 -11.14
C LYS A 68 -32.79 -34.80 -12.44
N ALA A 69 -33.48 -35.01 -13.57
CA ALA A 69 -32.90 -35.06 -14.91
C ALA A 69 -32.15 -33.78 -15.32
N PRO A 70 -31.10 -33.89 -16.17
CA PRO A 70 -30.25 -32.76 -16.53
C PRO A 70 -30.93 -31.77 -17.48
N ARG A 71 -30.83 -30.48 -17.15
CA ARG A 71 -31.06 -29.36 -18.09
C ARG A 71 -29.73 -28.98 -18.74
N ALA A 72 -29.79 -28.37 -19.93
CA ALA A 72 -28.61 -28.05 -20.74
C ALA A 72 -27.57 -27.19 -19.98
N PRO A 73 -26.25 -27.49 -20.13
CA PRO A 73 -25.22 -26.94 -19.24
C PRO A 73 -24.98 -25.43 -19.36
N GLY A 74 -25.18 -24.83 -20.54
CA GLY A 74 -24.79 -23.44 -20.80
C GLY A 74 -25.63 -22.35 -20.10
N THR A 75 -26.93 -22.59 -19.90
CA THR A 75 -27.84 -21.58 -19.30
C THR A 75 -27.83 -21.62 -17.77
N ILE A 76 -27.75 -22.82 -17.17
CA ILE A 76 -27.72 -22.95 -15.71
C ILE A 76 -26.45 -22.38 -15.10
N GLU A 77 -25.30 -22.43 -15.78
CA GLU A 77 -24.10 -21.78 -15.25
C GLU A 77 -24.18 -20.26 -15.29
N ARG A 78 -24.72 -19.65 -16.35
CA ARG A 78 -24.93 -18.19 -16.40
C ARG A 78 -25.97 -17.73 -15.37
N GLU A 79 -27.10 -18.42 -15.26
CA GLU A 79 -28.12 -18.10 -14.26
C GLU A 79 -27.64 -18.39 -12.83
N ARG A 80 -26.95 -19.51 -12.56
CA ARG A 80 -26.35 -19.74 -11.24
C ARG A 80 -25.28 -18.71 -10.92
N LYS A 81 -24.43 -18.31 -11.87
CA LYS A 81 -23.38 -17.33 -11.59
C LYS A 81 -24.00 -15.96 -11.28
N ALA A 82 -24.92 -15.47 -12.10
CA ALA A 82 -25.68 -14.25 -11.82
C ALA A 82 -26.53 -14.32 -10.54
N GLN A 83 -27.13 -15.48 -10.22
CA GLN A 83 -27.96 -15.67 -9.02
C GLN A 83 -27.14 -15.94 -7.75
N TRP A 84 -25.92 -16.48 -7.84
CA TRP A 84 -24.96 -16.58 -6.73
C TRP A 84 -24.29 -15.23 -6.46
N GLU A 85 -23.92 -14.50 -7.50
CA GLU A 85 -23.40 -13.12 -7.40
C GLU A 85 -24.49 -12.21 -6.81
N GLY A 86 -25.73 -12.29 -7.32
CA GLY A 86 -26.89 -11.57 -6.81
C GLY A 86 -27.37 -11.99 -5.40
N ARG A 87 -27.16 -13.25 -4.98
CA ARG A 87 -27.46 -13.69 -3.60
C ARG A 87 -26.34 -13.36 -2.61
N ARG A 88 -25.09 -13.20 -3.05
CA ARG A 88 -24.00 -12.71 -2.19
C ARG A 88 -24.07 -11.20 -1.94
N THR A 89 -24.50 -10.41 -2.92
CA THR A 89 -24.68 -8.96 -2.75
C THR A 89 -25.88 -8.58 -1.86
N ALA A 90 -26.90 -9.44 -1.74
CA ALA A 90 -28.12 -9.16 -0.98
C ALA A 90 -28.05 -9.40 0.55
N LYS A 91 -26.92 -9.87 1.11
CA LYS A 91 -26.76 -10.07 2.57
C LYS A 91 -25.48 -9.52 3.20
N ILE A 92 -24.69 -8.73 2.47
CA ILE A 92 -23.69 -7.83 3.08
C ILE A 92 -24.36 -6.46 3.26
N GLY A 93 -25.28 -6.37 4.21
CA GLY A 93 -25.81 -5.08 4.62
C GLY A 93 -24.68 -4.28 5.29
N MET A 94 -24.48 -3.02 4.91
CA MET A 94 -23.46 -2.10 5.46
C MET A 94 -23.57 -1.86 7.00
N LYS A 95 -24.51 -2.51 7.69
CA LYS A 95 -24.72 -2.49 9.14
C LYS A 95 -23.66 -3.30 9.94
N GLY A 96 -22.37 -3.14 9.66
CA GLY A 96 -21.41 -3.42 10.73
C GLY A 96 -19.92 -3.72 10.49
N GLN A 97 -19.35 -3.49 9.32
CA GLN A 97 -17.87 -3.60 9.13
C GLN A 97 -17.18 -2.26 8.80
N LEU A 98 -17.93 -1.16 8.86
CA LEU A 98 -17.45 0.20 8.55
C LEU A 98 -16.82 0.92 9.75
N PHE A 99 -17.23 0.56 10.96
CA PHE A 99 -16.95 1.30 12.18
C PHE A 99 -16.64 0.35 13.34
N LEU A 100 -15.79 0.79 14.26
CA LEU A 100 -15.51 0.08 15.51
C LEU A 100 -16.82 0.00 16.33
N LYS A 101 -17.40 -1.18 16.51
CA LYS A 101 -18.68 -1.38 17.23
C LYS A 101 -18.56 -1.46 18.75
N SER A 102 -17.37 -1.28 19.30
CA SER A 102 -17.08 -1.46 20.72
C SER A 102 -16.45 -0.21 21.32
N LYS A 103 -16.57 -0.07 22.64
CA LYS A 103 -15.68 0.78 23.43
C LYS A 103 -14.21 0.36 23.25
N ILE A 104 -13.30 1.28 23.54
CA ILE A 104 -11.86 1.04 23.52
C ILE A 104 -11.40 0.12 24.67
N GLU A 105 -12.06 0.20 25.83
CA GLU A 105 -11.70 -0.51 27.08
C GLU A 105 -11.43 -2.02 26.93
N ASN A 106 -12.15 -2.70 26.02
CA ASN A 106 -12.02 -4.15 25.84
C ASN A 106 -10.88 -4.59 24.90
N ALA A 107 -10.16 -3.65 24.30
CA ALA A 107 -9.17 -3.95 23.26
C ALA A 107 -7.89 -3.10 23.31
N ALA A 108 -7.89 -1.97 24.02
CA ALA A 108 -6.71 -1.12 24.19
C ALA A 108 -5.56 -1.86 24.88
N LYS A 109 -4.34 -1.46 24.56
CA LYS A 109 -3.13 -1.86 25.30
C LYS A 109 -2.86 -0.92 26.47
N LYS A 110 -3.21 0.36 26.31
CA LYS A 110 -3.00 1.40 27.32
C LYS A 110 -4.29 1.71 28.08
N SER A 111 -4.16 2.03 29.37
CA SER A 111 -5.29 2.52 30.17
C SER A 111 -5.66 3.96 29.78
N MET A 112 -6.89 4.40 30.11
CA MET A 112 -7.31 5.79 29.88
C MET A 112 -6.37 6.79 30.57
N GLY A 113 -5.91 6.48 31.78
CA GLY A 113 -4.97 7.31 32.54
C GLY A 113 -3.61 7.45 31.86
N GLU A 114 -3.06 6.36 31.32
CA GLU A 114 -1.81 6.40 30.52
C GLU A 114 -1.97 7.23 29.25
N CYS A 115 -3.10 7.12 28.54
CA CYS A 115 -3.38 7.93 27.36
C CYS A 115 -3.48 9.42 27.69
N LEU A 116 -4.13 9.78 28.80
CA LEU A 116 -4.22 11.17 29.27
C LEU A 116 -2.85 11.71 29.71
N GLN A 117 -2.06 10.94 30.44
CA GLN A 117 -0.72 11.33 30.89
C GLN A 117 0.23 11.56 29.70
N LEU A 118 0.22 10.66 28.70
CA LEU A 118 0.99 10.83 27.48
C LEU A 118 0.50 12.03 26.65
N HIS A 119 -0.82 12.28 26.61
CA HIS A 119 -1.35 13.48 25.96
C HIS A 119 -0.82 14.76 26.64
N GLU A 120 -0.89 14.86 27.96
CA GLU A 120 -0.37 16.00 28.73
C GLU A 120 1.13 16.23 28.47
N GLN A 121 1.94 15.16 28.41
CA GLN A 121 3.38 15.25 28.12
C GLN A 121 3.72 15.76 26.72
N PHE A 122 2.93 15.39 25.69
CA PHE A 122 3.27 15.66 24.29
C PHE A 122 2.39 16.73 23.61
N ALA A 123 1.29 17.17 24.22
CA ALA A 123 0.30 18.05 23.61
C ALA A 123 0.91 19.34 23.04
N GLY A 124 1.76 20.03 23.81
CA GLY A 124 2.40 21.29 23.40
C GLY A 124 3.25 21.11 22.14
N HIS A 125 4.21 20.19 22.18
CA HIS A 125 5.10 19.91 21.04
C HIS A 125 4.35 19.51 19.76
N ILE A 126 3.27 18.74 19.88
CA ILE A 126 2.47 18.31 18.73
C ILE A 126 1.62 19.46 18.18
N TYR A 127 1.04 20.27 19.06
CA TYR A 127 0.31 21.47 18.66
C TYR A 127 1.21 22.45 17.91
N ASP A 128 2.38 22.77 18.48
CA ASP A 128 3.35 23.70 17.86
C ASP A 128 3.82 23.17 16.50
N ALA A 129 4.12 21.88 16.39
CA ALA A 129 4.48 21.24 15.13
C ALA A 129 3.33 21.26 14.11
N ALA A 130 2.09 21.00 14.52
CA ALA A 130 0.94 20.99 13.62
C ALA A 130 0.54 22.38 13.13
N ILE A 131 0.75 23.43 13.95
CA ILE A 131 0.60 24.84 13.55
C ILE A 131 1.74 25.27 12.63
N ALA A 132 2.99 24.90 12.92
CA ALA A 132 4.16 25.26 12.11
C ALA A 132 4.14 24.64 10.70
N ASN A 133 3.50 23.48 10.54
CA ASN A 133 3.30 22.80 9.26
C ASN A 133 1.95 23.15 8.57
N ASP A 134 1.22 24.17 9.06
CA ASP A 134 -0.09 24.59 8.56
C ASP A 134 -1.16 23.45 8.49
N GLU A 135 -1.03 22.41 9.33
CA GLU A 135 -1.98 21.28 9.35
C GLU A 135 -3.18 21.55 10.29
N LEU A 136 -2.96 22.33 11.36
CA LEU A 136 -4.02 22.92 12.20
C LEU A 136 -4.27 24.40 11.81
N PRO A 137 -5.55 24.84 11.76
CA PRO A 137 -5.89 26.26 11.61
C PRO A 137 -5.34 27.10 12.76
N LYS A 138 -4.81 28.29 12.46
CA LYS A 138 -4.13 29.19 13.42
C LYS A 138 -5.10 29.83 14.43
N GLU A 139 -6.40 29.71 14.17
CA GLU A 139 -7.51 30.13 15.02
C GLU A 139 -7.75 29.16 16.18
N ILE A 140 -7.28 27.90 16.08
CA ILE A 140 -7.39 26.92 17.16
C ILE A 140 -6.29 27.19 18.18
N SER A 141 -6.66 27.71 19.36
CA SER A 141 -5.71 27.92 20.45
C SER A 141 -5.22 26.59 21.07
N PHE A 142 -4.03 26.59 21.67
CA PHE A 142 -3.53 25.43 22.43
C PHE A 142 -4.52 24.96 23.52
N LYS A 143 -5.19 25.89 24.19
CA LYS A 143 -6.23 25.58 25.18
C LYS A 143 -7.39 24.78 24.56
N THR A 144 -7.84 25.19 23.37
CA THR A 144 -8.90 24.50 22.61
C THR A 144 -8.43 23.13 22.15
N TYR A 145 -7.20 23.01 21.65
CA TYR A 145 -6.57 21.75 21.25
C TYR A 145 -6.52 20.75 22.43
N ASN A 146 -6.02 21.18 23.58
CA ASN A 146 -5.87 20.32 24.77
C ASN A 146 -7.22 19.91 25.38
N ASP A 147 -8.18 20.84 25.49
CA ASP A 147 -9.54 20.55 25.97
C ASP A 147 -10.26 19.51 25.08
N ILE A 148 -10.19 19.67 23.75
CA ILE A 148 -10.75 18.70 22.81
C ILE A 148 -9.99 17.36 22.85
N GLY A 149 -8.66 17.37 23.01
CA GLY A 149 -7.85 16.17 23.13
C GLY A 149 -8.18 15.32 24.35
N VAL A 150 -8.27 15.93 25.53
CA VAL A 150 -8.72 15.27 26.77
C VAL A 150 -10.13 14.70 26.59
N LYS A 151 -11.09 15.51 26.12
CA LYS A 151 -12.48 15.07 25.89
C LYS A 151 -12.59 13.91 24.89
N LEU A 152 -11.76 13.91 23.84
CA LEU A 152 -11.71 12.82 22.87
C LEU A 152 -11.20 11.52 23.49
N ILE A 153 -10.12 11.57 24.28
CA ILE A 153 -9.59 10.39 24.96
C ILE A 153 -10.65 9.83 25.92
N THR A 154 -11.20 10.67 26.80
CA THR A 154 -12.24 10.26 27.77
C THR A 154 -13.46 9.66 27.06
N ALA A 155 -14.03 10.35 26.06
CA ALA A 155 -15.19 9.85 25.33
C ALA A 155 -14.92 8.53 24.59
N ALA A 156 -13.69 8.29 24.13
CA ALA A 156 -13.36 7.07 23.40
C ALA A 156 -13.24 5.82 24.29
N PHE A 157 -12.81 5.99 25.55
CA PHE A 157 -12.87 4.91 26.53
C PHE A 157 -14.30 4.72 27.06
N GLU A 158 -15.00 5.79 27.43
CA GLU A 158 -16.30 5.72 28.09
C GLU A 158 -17.47 5.37 27.16
N GLN A 159 -17.44 5.79 25.89
CA GLN A 159 -18.57 5.75 24.96
C GLN A 159 -18.33 4.88 23.72
N GLU A 160 -19.42 4.31 23.18
CA GLU A 160 -19.39 3.62 21.88
C GLU A 160 -19.19 4.63 20.73
N THR A 161 -18.75 4.15 19.56
CA THR A 161 -18.58 5.05 18.41
C THR A 161 -19.91 5.63 17.96
N GLY A 162 -20.00 6.96 17.90
CA GLY A 162 -21.27 7.64 17.69
C GLY A 162 -21.15 9.09 17.26
N ALA A 163 -22.10 9.52 16.41
CA ALA A 163 -22.25 10.92 16.03
C ALA A 163 -22.52 11.83 17.24
N ALA A 164 -23.21 11.32 18.26
CA ALA A 164 -23.53 12.04 19.49
C ALA A 164 -22.28 12.32 20.34
N ALA A 165 -21.38 11.34 20.48
CA ALA A 165 -20.15 11.48 21.25
C ALA A 165 -19.28 12.63 20.72
N VAL A 166 -19.09 12.75 19.40
CA VAL A 166 -18.32 13.85 18.79
C VAL A 166 -19.02 15.20 18.97
N ARG A 167 -20.35 15.26 18.77
CA ARG A 167 -21.13 16.50 18.87
C ARG A 167 -21.25 17.02 20.31
N ALA A 168 -21.06 16.15 21.31
CA ALA A 168 -20.95 16.55 22.71
C ALA A 168 -19.60 17.24 23.02
N ILE A 169 -18.56 17.02 22.20
CA ILE A 169 -17.24 17.65 22.37
C ILE A 169 -17.21 19.04 21.72
N SER A 170 -17.71 19.16 20.48
CA SER A 170 -17.83 20.44 19.76
C SER A 170 -18.88 20.37 18.65
N VAL A 171 -19.39 21.54 18.25
CA VAL A 171 -20.24 21.72 17.06
C VAL A 171 -19.43 21.53 15.78
N ASP A 172 -18.16 21.95 15.75
CA ASP A 172 -17.27 21.75 14.61
C ASP A 172 -16.65 20.36 14.64
N VAL A 173 -17.33 19.42 13.98
CA VAL A 173 -16.92 18.01 13.85
C VAL A 173 -15.66 17.82 12.98
N ASP A 174 -15.36 18.75 12.07
CA ASP A 174 -14.15 18.69 11.23
C ASP A 174 -12.92 19.15 12.03
N ALA A 175 -13.04 20.19 12.86
CA ALA A 175 -12.00 20.59 13.80
C ALA A 175 -11.72 19.49 14.85
N VAL A 176 -12.76 18.84 15.39
CA VAL A 176 -12.59 17.71 16.33
C VAL A 176 -11.84 16.55 15.65
N PHE A 177 -12.13 16.23 14.39
CA PHE A 177 -11.37 15.21 13.68
C PHE A 177 -9.91 15.62 13.43
N ARG A 178 -9.63 16.87 13.05
CA ARG A 178 -8.26 17.37 12.86
C ARG A 178 -7.45 17.24 14.16
N ILE A 179 -7.98 17.73 15.27
CA ILE A 179 -7.33 17.64 16.59
C ILE A 179 -7.13 16.17 16.97
N GLY A 180 -8.18 15.35 16.84
CA GLY A 180 -8.14 13.92 17.15
C GLY A 180 -7.12 13.12 16.35
N HIS A 181 -6.85 13.50 15.09
CA HIS A 181 -5.77 12.90 14.30
C HIS A 181 -4.41 13.09 14.99
N PHE A 182 -4.08 14.32 15.40
CA PHE A 182 -2.82 14.64 16.07
C PHE A 182 -2.71 14.06 17.49
N VAL A 183 -3.82 14.05 18.24
CA VAL A 183 -3.91 13.44 19.58
C VAL A 183 -3.65 11.93 19.54
N ALA A 184 -4.05 11.23 18.48
CA ALA A 184 -3.83 9.80 18.34
C ALA A 184 -2.38 9.40 17.98
N LEU A 185 -1.60 10.29 17.35
CA LEU A 185 -0.24 9.99 16.88
C LEU A 185 0.75 9.53 17.97
N PRO A 186 0.96 10.27 19.08
CA PRO A 186 1.96 9.90 20.10
C PRO A 186 1.52 8.72 20.96
N LEU A 187 0.22 8.41 20.98
CA LEU A 187 -0.33 7.40 21.87
C LEU A 187 -0.05 5.98 21.36
N GLU A 188 0.34 5.82 20.08
CA GLU A 188 0.61 4.52 19.43
C GLU A 188 -0.50 3.47 19.64
N GLU A 189 -1.73 3.93 19.87
CA GLU A 189 -2.90 3.10 20.17
C GLU A 189 -3.83 3.11 18.94
N PRO A 190 -3.74 2.12 18.03
CA PRO A 190 -4.44 2.16 16.75
C PRO A 190 -5.96 2.22 16.91
N ILE A 191 -6.46 1.68 18.02
CA ILE A 191 -7.87 1.59 18.35
C ILE A 191 -8.46 2.97 18.62
N LEU A 192 -7.69 3.90 19.21
CA LEU A 192 -8.12 5.29 19.40
C LEU A 192 -8.26 6.01 18.06
N GLY A 193 -7.29 5.85 17.15
CA GLY A 193 -7.37 6.39 15.80
C GLY A 193 -8.59 5.87 15.02
N GLU A 194 -8.89 4.57 15.14
CA GLU A 194 -10.07 3.95 14.50
C GLU A 194 -11.40 4.37 15.15
N TRP A 195 -11.45 4.60 16.48
CA TRP A 195 -12.62 5.16 17.15
C TRP A 195 -12.87 6.60 16.69
N ILE A 196 -11.83 7.46 16.67
CA ILE A 196 -11.93 8.86 16.25
C ILE A 196 -12.41 8.95 14.79
N LEU A 197 -11.79 8.17 13.89
CA LEU A 197 -12.20 8.06 12.49
C LEU A 197 -13.67 7.63 12.37
N SER A 198 -14.07 6.59 13.12
CA SER A 198 -15.42 6.04 13.08
C SER A 198 -16.47 7.03 13.58
N SER A 199 -16.27 7.60 14.77
CA SER A 199 -17.20 8.53 15.40
C SER A 199 -17.34 9.82 14.60
N CYS A 200 -16.25 10.37 14.07
CA CYS A 200 -16.29 11.60 13.26
C CYS A 200 -16.94 11.36 11.88
N ALA A 201 -16.71 10.20 11.25
CA ALA A 201 -17.43 9.82 10.04
C ALA A 201 -18.94 9.69 10.28
N GLN A 202 -19.37 9.12 11.42
CA GLN A 202 -20.77 9.11 11.83
C GLN A 202 -21.33 10.51 12.09
N ALA A 203 -20.53 11.40 12.69
CA ALA A 203 -20.88 12.80 12.90
C ALA A 203 -21.00 13.63 11.61
N LYS A 204 -20.55 13.07 10.47
CA LYS A 204 -20.50 13.66 9.11
C LYS A 204 -19.40 14.70 8.87
N ALA A 205 -18.31 14.63 9.63
CA ALA A 205 -17.07 15.34 9.29
C ALA A 205 -16.55 14.86 7.92
N ARG A 206 -16.08 15.79 7.10
CA ARG A 206 -15.88 15.63 5.65
C ARG A 206 -14.78 14.62 5.30
N LEU A 207 -13.59 14.80 5.87
CA LEU A 207 -12.43 13.93 5.62
C LEU A 207 -12.65 12.49 6.16
N PRO A 208 -13.01 12.27 7.45
CA PRO A 208 -13.17 10.91 7.97
C PRO A 208 -14.28 10.13 7.26
N LEU A 209 -15.34 10.82 6.81
CA LEU A 209 -16.37 10.24 5.94
C LEU A 209 -15.80 9.72 4.62
N VAL A 210 -14.99 10.53 3.90
CA VAL A 210 -14.32 10.10 2.65
C VAL A 210 -13.44 8.87 2.89
N VAL A 211 -12.64 8.86 3.96
CA VAL A 211 -11.76 7.73 4.30
C VAL A 211 -12.57 6.47 4.65
N ALA A 212 -13.62 6.59 5.46
CA ALA A 212 -14.47 5.47 5.84
C ALA A 212 -15.21 4.86 4.63
N VAL A 213 -15.78 5.69 3.76
CA VAL A 213 -16.46 5.21 2.54
C VAL A 213 -15.47 4.61 1.55
N HIS A 214 -14.28 5.21 1.38
CA HIS A 214 -13.22 4.64 0.56
C HIS A 214 -12.84 3.23 1.03
N ARG A 215 -12.59 3.05 2.33
CA ARG A 215 -12.28 1.75 2.94
C ARG A 215 -13.38 0.69 2.74
N SER A 216 -14.66 1.07 2.73
CA SER A 216 -15.74 0.10 2.43
C SER A 216 -15.78 -0.26 0.95
N ILE A 217 -15.74 0.73 0.04
CA ILE A 217 -15.88 0.43 -1.38
C ILE A 217 -14.71 -0.41 -1.90
N VAL A 218 -13.49 -0.24 -1.39
CA VAL A 218 -12.33 -1.07 -1.77
C VAL A 218 -12.59 -2.57 -1.54
N LYS A 219 -13.39 -2.95 -0.53
CA LYS A 219 -13.75 -4.35 -0.23
C LYS A 219 -14.94 -4.87 -1.04
N GLU A 220 -15.83 -4.00 -1.48
CA GLU A 220 -16.94 -4.34 -2.37
C GLU A 220 -16.44 -4.51 -3.82
N ASN A 221 -17.20 -5.16 -4.70
CA ASN A 221 -16.92 -5.16 -6.15
C ASN A 221 -17.64 -4.00 -6.86
N VAL A 222 -18.92 -3.81 -6.56
CA VAL A 222 -19.76 -2.71 -7.05
C VAL A 222 -20.29 -1.92 -5.85
N PRO A 223 -19.93 -0.62 -5.69
CA PRO A 223 -20.34 0.18 -4.54
C PRO A 223 -21.86 0.33 -4.41
N ALA A 224 -22.42 -0.20 -3.31
CA ALA A 224 -23.86 -0.12 -3.05
C ALA A 224 -24.38 1.33 -3.03
N ARG A 225 -25.63 1.57 -3.46
CA ARG A 225 -26.31 2.86 -3.29
C ARG A 225 -26.81 2.96 -1.85
N SER A 226 -26.10 3.74 -1.03
CA SER A 226 -26.37 3.92 0.40
C SER A 226 -26.34 5.39 0.81
N THR A 227 -26.88 5.68 2.00
CA THR A 227 -26.82 7.00 2.65
C THR A 227 -25.38 7.53 2.76
N TRP A 228 -24.40 6.64 2.93
CA TRP A 228 -22.99 6.99 2.94
C TRP A 228 -22.47 7.44 1.58
N THR A 229 -22.82 6.73 0.50
CA THR A 229 -22.43 7.15 -0.86
C THR A 229 -23.17 8.39 -1.34
N ALA A 230 -24.41 8.60 -0.90
CA ALA A 230 -25.18 9.83 -1.15
C ALA A 230 -24.55 11.04 -0.43
N GLU A 231 -23.97 10.84 0.75
CA GLU A 231 -23.24 11.89 1.47
C GLU A 231 -21.93 12.28 0.76
N ILE A 232 -21.22 11.31 0.18
CA ILE A 232 -20.05 11.60 -0.69
C ILE A 232 -20.49 12.37 -1.93
N GLU A 233 -21.63 12.03 -2.53
CA GLU A 233 -22.21 12.78 -3.66
C GLU A 233 -22.60 14.22 -3.25
N ARG A 234 -23.17 14.43 -2.05
CA ARG A 234 -23.43 15.78 -1.51
C ARG A 234 -22.14 16.59 -1.40
N LEU A 235 -21.10 16.04 -0.77
CA LEU A 235 -19.81 16.70 -0.63
C LEU A 235 -19.11 16.95 -1.97
N ALA A 236 -19.28 16.05 -2.95
CA ALA A 236 -18.77 16.26 -4.31
C ALA A 236 -19.47 17.43 -5.02
N ARG A 237 -20.78 17.63 -4.79
CA ARG A 237 -21.55 18.78 -5.31
C ARG A 237 -21.18 20.10 -4.61
N GLU A 238 -20.79 20.04 -3.34
CA GLU A 238 -20.17 21.15 -2.58
C GLU A 238 -18.70 21.40 -2.97
N GLU A 239 -18.23 20.73 -4.03
CA GLU A 239 -16.89 20.87 -4.59
C GLU A 239 -15.74 20.54 -3.62
N TYR A 240 -15.99 19.70 -2.60
CA TYR A 240 -14.95 19.20 -1.70
C TYR A 240 -14.04 18.19 -2.43
N PRO A 241 -12.75 18.50 -2.71
CA PRO A 241 -12.00 17.78 -3.74
C PRO A 241 -11.81 16.26 -3.49
N PRO A 242 -11.49 15.79 -2.27
CA PRO A 242 -11.39 14.35 -2.00
C PRO A 242 -12.72 13.60 -2.21
N ALA A 243 -13.86 14.23 -1.91
CA ALA A 243 -15.18 13.64 -2.17
C ALA A 243 -15.52 13.65 -3.67
N MET A 244 -15.14 14.68 -4.41
CA MET A 244 -15.29 14.70 -5.88
C MET A 244 -14.56 13.54 -6.54
N LEU A 245 -13.31 13.30 -6.13
CA LEU A 245 -12.47 12.21 -6.62
C LEU A 245 -13.05 10.83 -6.26
N LEU A 246 -13.41 10.63 -4.98
CA LEU A 246 -14.06 9.40 -4.53
C LEU A 246 -15.41 9.15 -5.23
N HIS A 247 -16.19 10.20 -5.50
CA HIS A 247 -17.47 10.09 -6.22
C HIS A 247 -17.27 9.61 -7.66
N ALA A 248 -16.28 10.13 -8.39
CA ALA A 248 -15.95 9.65 -9.74
C ALA A 248 -15.58 8.15 -9.74
N THR A 249 -14.79 7.71 -8.75
CA THR A 249 -14.48 6.28 -8.55
C THR A 249 -15.73 5.46 -8.24
N ILE A 250 -16.66 5.96 -7.42
CA ILE A 250 -17.95 5.29 -7.13
C ILE A 250 -18.80 5.15 -8.40
N LEU A 251 -18.93 6.21 -9.22
CA LEU A 251 -19.68 6.20 -10.47
C LEU A 251 -19.12 5.17 -11.46
N GLY A 252 -17.83 5.25 -11.76
CA GLY A 252 -17.21 4.34 -12.72
C GLY A 252 -17.26 2.87 -12.29
N ARG A 253 -17.22 2.59 -10.98
CA ARG A 253 -17.40 1.24 -10.44
C ARG A 253 -18.84 0.73 -10.41
N ARG A 254 -19.82 1.61 -10.63
CA ARG A 254 -21.21 1.25 -10.93
C ARG A 254 -21.47 1.07 -12.43
N GLY A 255 -20.45 1.24 -13.28
CA GLY A 255 -20.57 1.26 -14.74
C GLY A 255 -21.01 2.61 -15.31
N GLU A 256 -21.15 3.65 -14.48
CA GLU A 256 -21.61 4.99 -14.88
C GLU A 256 -20.42 5.82 -15.43
N TYR A 257 -19.71 5.26 -16.43
CA TYR A 257 -18.43 5.77 -16.93
C TYR A 257 -18.51 7.19 -17.52
N ASP A 258 -19.51 7.49 -18.34
CA ASP A 258 -19.66 8.83 -18.95
C ASP A 258 -19.83 9.93 -17.90
N ALA A 259 -20.55 9.63 -16.83
CA ALA A 259 -20.69 10.52 -15.68
C ALA A 259 -19.35 10.68 -14.95
N ALA A 260 -18.61 9.59 -14.73
CA ALA A 260 -17.29 9.61 -14.10
C ALA A 260 -16.24 10.39 -14.92
N PHE A 261 -16.18 10.19 -16.24
CA PHE A 261 -15.29 10.93 -17.14
C PHE A 261 -15.64 12.41 -17.17
N LYS A 262 -16.94 12.76 -17.32
CA LYS A 262 -17.41 14.14 -17.26
C LYS A 262 -17.04 14.81 -15.93
N TRP A 263 -17.06 14.07 -14.82
CA TRP A 263 -16.66 14.56 -13.51
C TRP A 263 -15.14 14.82 -13.44
N LEU A 264 -14.31 13.84 -13.78
CA LEU A 264 -12.85 13.98 -13.75
C LEU A 264 -12.34 15.04 -14.72
N GLU A 265 -12.69 14.93 -16.00
CA GLU A 265 -12.15 15.76 -17.08
C GLU A 265 -12.63 17.22 -17.03
N LYS A 266 -13.86 17.49 -16.54
CA LYS A 266 -14.41 18.86 -16.50
C LYS A 266 -14.38 19.53 -15.13
N LYS A 267 -14.27 18.79 -14.03
CA LYS A 267 -14.33 19.36 -12.67
C LYS A 267 -13.06 19.16 -11.84
N ILE A 268 -12.31 18.08 -12.02
CA ILE A 268 -11.14 17.76 -11.17
C ILE A 268 -9.83 18.10 -11.88
N ILE A 269 -9.61 17.55 -13.08
CA ILE A 269 -8.34 17.73 -13.82
C ILE A 269 -8.01 19.21 -14.08
N PRO A 270 -8.95 20.10 -14.46
CA PRO A 270 -8.65 21.53 -14.65
C PRO A 270 -8.32 22.31 -13.35
N ARG A 271 -8.44 21.68 -12.17
CA ARG A 271 -8.18 22.30 -10.86
C ARG A 271 -6.90 21.83 -10.20
N ILE A 272 -6.26 20.78 -10.74
CA ILE A 272 -4.98 20.29 -10.24
C ILE A 272 -3.85 20.84 -11.10
N SER A 273 -2.71 21.08 -10.45
CA SER A 273 -1.46 21.49 -11.09
C SER A 273 -0.32 20.64 -10.52
N PRO A 274 0.75 20.36 -11.29
CA PRO A 274 1.94 19.72 -10.75
C PRO A 274 2.56 20.60 -9.67
N THR A 275 2.58 20.11 -8.43
CA THR A 275 3.20 20.76 -7.28
C THR A 275 4.44 19.97 -6.84
N ARG A 276 5.48 20.69 -6.38
CA ARG A 276 6.68 20.12 -5.75
C ARG A 276 6.65 20.20 -4.22
N GLN A 277 5.64 20.86 -3.66
CA GLN A 277 5.48 21.02 -2.22
C GLN A 277 4.63 19.88 -1.68
N HIS A 278 5.06 19.28 -0.57
CA HIS A 278 4.23 18.30 0.11
C HIS A 278 3.06 19.02 0.79
N GLU A 279 1.85 18.82 0.27
CA GLU A 279 0.63 19.36 0.87
C GLU A 279 0.29 18.61 2.17
N SER A 280 -0.26 19.32 3.16
CA SER A 280 -0.84 18.68 4.35
C SER A 280 -1.93 17.68 3.96
N MET A 281 -2.12 16.63 4.78
CA MET A 281 -3.20 15.64 4.58
C MET A 281 -4.59 16.29 4.43
N PHE A 282 -4.81 17.43 5.09
CA PHE A 282 -6.10 18.13 5.10
C PHE A 282 -6.33 19.03 3.89
N ALA A 283 -5.26 19.37 3.14
CA ALA A 283 -5.32 20.13 1.90
C ALA A 283 -5.26 19.22 0.66
N ASN A 284 -4.55 18.10 0.76
CA ASN A 284 -4.23 17.23 -0.35
C ASN A 284 -5.44 16.42 -0.86
N ILE A 285 -5.74 16.52 -2.16
CA ILE A 285 -6.87 15.82 -2.80
C ILE A 285 -6.80 14.29 -2.67
N GLN A 286 -5.60 13.72 -2.58
CA GLN A 286 -5.36 12.27 -2.50
C GLN A 286 -5.36 11.74 -1.04
N LEU A 287 -5.43 12.65 -0.05
CA LEU A 287 -5.37 12.36 1.38
C LEU A 287 -4.13 11.54 1.79
N ARG A 288 -2.94 11.91 1.28
CA ARG A 288 -1.67 11.16 1.43
C ARG A 288 -1.81 9.69 0.93
N GLU A 289 -2.07 9.53 -0.37
CA GLU A 289 -2.13 8.24 -1.11
C GLU A 289 -3.26 7.27 -0.72
N ILE A 290 -4.19 7.68 0.16
CA ILE A 290 -5.39 6.90 0.47
C ILE A 290 -6.21 6.73 -0.83
N LEU A 291 -6.46 7.85 -1.53
CA LEU A 291 -7.06 7.87 -2.86
C LEU A 291 -5.95 7.88 -3.92
N ASP A 292 -6.21 7.27 -5.08
CA ASP A 292 -5.35 7.36 -6.26
C ASP A 292 -5.25 8.79 -6.80
N SER A 293 -4.18 9.14 -7.51
CA SER A 293 -4.11 10.46 -8.17
C SER A 293 -5.24 10.63 -9.20
N PRO A 294 -5.69 11.87 -9.50
CA PRO A 294 -6.81 12.07 -10.43
C PRO A 294 -6.54 11.55 -11.85
N HIS A 295 -5.31 11.70 -12.35
CA HIS A 295 -4.91 11.15 -13.65
C HIS A 295 -4.82 9.61 -13.63
N ARG A 296 -4.30 9.02 -12.55
CA ARG A 296 -4.33 7.55 -12.34
C ARG A 296 -5.75 7.01 -12.26
N THR A 297 -6.65 7.72 -11.59
CA THR A 297 -8.08 7.38 -11.50
C THR A 297 -8.73 7.42 -12.88
N LEU A 298 -8.44 8.45 -13.69
CA LEU A 298 -8.89 8.51 -15.08
C LEU A 298 -8.35 7.34 -15.91
N ALA A 299 -7.07 7.01 -15.79
CA ALA A 299 -6.45 5.89 -16.49
C ALA A 299 -7.13 4.55 -16.17
N LEU A 300 -7.30 4.25 -14.87
CA LEU A 300 -7.95 3.02 -14.40
C LEU A 300 -9.41 2.92 -14.89
N LEU A 301 -10.14 4.03 -14.90
CA LEU A 301 -11.51 4.09 -15.42
C LEU A 301 -11.59 3.90 -16.93
N ARG A 302 -10.68 4.53 -17.69
CA ARG A 302 -10.57 4.37 -19.15
C ARG A 302 -10.18 2.93 -19.53
N ALA A 303 -9.27 2.30 -18.77
CA ALA A 303 -8.91 0.90 -18.91
C ALA A 303 -10.09 -0.05 -18.62
N SER A 304 -10.87 0.20 -17.56
CA SER A 304 -12.09 -0.59 -17.29
C SER A 304 -13.21 -0.38 -18.31
N HIS A 305 -13.36 0.82 -18.86
CA HIS A 305 -14.30 1.07 -19.95
C HIS A 305 -13.90 0.29 -21.22
N ASP A 306 -12.62 0.27 -21.59
CA ASP A 306 -12.16 -0.56 -22.71
C ASP A 306 -12.25 -2.08 -22.43
N GLU A 307 -12.06 -2.55 -21.20
CA GLU A 307 -12.29 -3.95 -20.83
C GLU A 307 -13.75 -4.38 -21.03
N GLN A 308 -14.72 -3.49 -20.76
CA GLN A 308 -16.15 -3.77 -20.90
C GLN A 308 -16.70 -3.53 -22.31
N PHE A 309 -16.23 -2.50 -23.02
CA PHE A 309 -16.82 -2.04 -24.29
C PHE A 309 -15.86 -2.15 -25.50
N GLY A 310 -14.61 -2.57 -25.31
CA GLY A 310 -13.65 -2.80 -26.41
C GLY A 310 -13.11 -1.54 -27.11
N SER A 311 -13.18 -0.37 -26.46
CA SER A 311 -12.85 0.93 -27.08
C SER A 311 -11.34 1.19 -27.20
N ALA A 312 -10.81 1.11 -28.42
CA ALA A 312 -9.42 1.46 -28.74
C ALA A 312 -9.06 2.94 -28.43
N GLU A 313 -10.04 3.84 -28.45
CA GLU A 313 -9.85 5.24 -28.02
C GLU A 313 -9.67 5.34 -26.50
N SER A 314 -10.47 4.61 -25.72
CA SER A 314 -10.36 4.58 -24.25
C SER A 314 -9.02 3.98 -23.81
N ARG A 315 -8.48 3.01 -24.56
CA ARG A 315 -7.11 2.50 -24.40
C ARG A 315 -6.06 3.61 -24.52
N GLN A 316 -6.03 4.33 -25.64
CA GLN A 316 -5.04 5.39 -25.86
C GLN A 316 -5.15 6.49 -24.79
N LYS A 317 -6.38 6.86 -24.40
CA LYS A 317 -6.64 7.80 -23.31
C LYS A 317 -6.23 7.27 -21.93
N ALA A 318 -6.27 5.96 -21.70
CA ALA A 318 -5.76 5.37 -20.46
C ALA A 318 -4.23 5.45 -20.39
N ASP A 319 -3.56 5.01 -21.45
CA ASP A 319 -2.09 4.98 -21.53
C ASP A 319 -1.50 6.41 -21.46
N GLU A 320 -2.14 7.40 -22.12
CA GLU A 320 -1.80 8.82 -22.02
C GLU A 320 -2.04 9.40 -20.61
N ALA A 321 -3.12 9.01 -19.93
CA ALA A 321 -3.37 9.43 -18.56
C ALA A 321 -2.34 8.85 -17.56
N VAL A 322 -1.84 7.63 -17.80
CA VAL A 322 -0.68 7.07 -17.07
C VAL A 322 0.58 7.89 -17.35
N ARG A 323 0.85 8.22 -18.62
CA ARG A 323 2.01 9.05 -19.02
C ARG A 323 2.02 10.41 -18.30
N ILE A 324 0.90 11.11 -18.27
CA ILE A 324 0.75 12.41 -17.58
C ILE A 324 0.97 12.24 -16.06
N ALA A 325 0.31 11.27 -15.44
CA ALA A 325 0.47 10.99 -14.01
C ALA A 325 1.94 10.68 -13.64
N ALA A 326 2.62 9.90 -14.47
CA ALA A 326 4.01 9.48 -14.27
C ALA A 326 5.02 10.63 -14.49
N LEU A 327 4.95 11.31 -15.63
CA LEU A 327 6.02 12.25 -16.05
C LEU A 327 5.81 13.67 -15.55
N GLU A 328 4.56 14.14 -15.47
CA GLU A 328 4.24 15.53 -15.11
C GLU A 328 3.97 15.63 -13.60
N TYR A 329 3.18 14.70 -13.04
CA TYR A 329 2.84 14.69 -11.61
C TYR A 329 3.76 13.84 -10.73
N ASN A 330 4.65 13.02 -11.32
CA ASN A 330 5.59 12.15 -10.61
C ASN A 330 4.91 11.19 -9.60
N ASP A 331 3.69 10.73 -9.91
CA ASP A 331 2.95 9.74 -9.11
C ASP A 331 3.76 8.43 -9.02
N PRO A 332 4.20 7.98 -7.83
CA PRO A 332 5.06 6.81 -7.68
C PRO A 332 4.44 5.48 -8.12
N ALA A 333 3.10 5.39 -8.13
CA ALA A 333 2.39 4.22 -8.60
C ALA A 333 2.21 4.27 -10.13
N ALA A 334 1.93 5.44 -10.70
CA ALA A 334 1.85 5.62 -12.15
C ALA A 334 3.22 5.51 -12.84
N LEU A 335 4.30 5.99 -12.21
CA LEU A 335 5.67 5.81 -12.67
C LEU A 335 6.05 4.34 -12.85
N ALA A 336 5.61 3.47 -11.93
CA ALA A 336 5.84 2.03 -12.04
C ALA A 336 5.03 1.40 -13.19
N GLU A 337 3.79 1.83 -13.41
CA GLU A 337 2.96 1.36 -14.54
C GLU A 337 3.47 1.86 -15.89
N TYR A 338 3.93 3.12 -15.96
CA TYR A 338 4.56 3.68 -17.15
C TYR A 338 5.89 3.00 -17.47
N ALA A 339 6.70 2.68 -16.45
CA ALA A 339 7.92 1.90 -16.64
C ALA A 339 7.62 0.54 -17.27
N SER A 340 6.55 -0.15 -16.85
CA SER A 340 6.13 -1.41 -17.47
C SER A 340 5.80 -1.26 -18.96
N LEU A 341 5.24 -0.13 -19.41
CA LEU A 341 5.07 0.15 -20.84
C LEU A 341 6.44 0.27 -21.54
N MET A 342 7.36 1.05 -20.97
CA MET A 342 8.73 1.22 -21.49
C MET A 342 9.52 -0.09 -21.56
N MET A 343 9.30 -1.01 -20.60
CA MET A 343 9.91 -2.34 -20.61
C MET A 343 9.44 -3.18 -21.80
N ASN A 344 8.14 -3.13 -22.12
CA ASN A 344 7.57 -3.82 -23.28
C ASN A 344 8.02 -3.19 -24.62
N GLU A 345 8.34 -1.89 -24.63
CA GLU A 345 8.96 -1.19 -25.75
C GLU A 345 10.49 -1.39 -25.85
N ASN A 346 11.07 -2.20 -24.95
CA ASN A 346 12.52 -2.41 -24.80
C ASN A 346 13.33 -1.13 -24.53
N ASN A 347 12.68 -0.09 -24.00
CA ASN A 347 13.31 1.16 -23.57
C ASN A 347 13.82 1.03 -22.12
N LEU A 348 14.92 0.30 -21.97
CA LEU A 348 15.51 -0.06 -20.67
C LEU A 348 15.93 1.17 -19.85
N ASP A 349 16.34 2.26 -20.50
CA ASP A 349 16.77 3.48 -19.82
C ASP A 349 15.60 4.23 -19.19
N MET A 350 14.48 4.37 -19.93
CA MET A 350 13.26 4.98 -19.38
C MET A 350 12.58 4.08 -18.34
N TYR A 351 12.65 2.74 -18.51
CA TYR A 351 12.26 1.79 -17.47
C TYR A 351 13.06 2.02 -16.18
N GLU A 352 14.39 2.04 -16.28
CA GLU A 352 15.30 2.23 -15.14
C GLU A 352 15.05 3.60 -14.47
N GLU A 353 14.87 4.66 -15.25
CA GLU A 353 14.51 6.00 -14.75
C GLU A 353 13.18 6.03 -14.00
N CYS A 354 12.12 5.48 -14.60
CA CYS A 354 10.77 5.56 -14.02
C CYS A 354 10.63 4.66 -12.79
N MET A 355 11.19 3.44 -12.81
CA MET A 355 11.23 2.57 -11.63
C MET A 355 12.13 3.15 -10.53
N CYS A 356 13.28 3.77 -10.84
CA CYS A 356 14.07 4.48 -9.83
C CYS A 356 13.27 5.57 -9.13
N LYS A 357 12.57 6.44 -9.88
CA LYS A 357 11.75 7.51 -9.31
C LYS A 357 10.61 6.97 -8.45
N ALA A 358 9.89 5.96 -8.93
CA ALA A 358 8.86 5.26 -8.15
C ALA A 358 9.44 4.65 -6.86
N ALA A 359 10.59 3.99 -6.97
CA ALA A 359 11.30 3.35 -5.87
C ALA A 359 11.95 4.35 -4.91
N SER A 360 12.14 5.62 -5.27
CA SER A 360 12.46 6.67 -4.30
C SER A 360 11.19 7.25 -3.67
N GLY A 361 10.14 7.51 -4.45
CA GLY A 361 8.82 8.00 -3.99
C GLY A 361 7.96 6.99 -3.21
N GLY A 362 8.52 6.14 -2.35
CA GLY A 362 7.74 5.26 -1.46
C GLY A 362 7.26 3.92 -2.04
N ASN A 363 7.26 3.70 -3.36
CA ASN A 363 6.76 2.46 -3.96
C ASN A 363 7.70 1.27 -3.67
N GLY A 364 7.27 0.32 -2.82
CA GLY A 364 8.04 -0.88 -2.46
C GLY A 364 8.19 -1.88 -3.62
N LYS A 365 7.19 -2.00 -4.50
CA LYS A 365 7.22 -2.93 -5.64
C LYS A 365 8.13 -2.46 -6.75
N ALA A 366 8.22 -1.15 -6.96
CA ALA A 366 9.22 -0.58 -7.85
C ALA A 366 10.63 -0.94 -7.40
N ALA A 367 10.92 -0.86 -6.09
CA ALA A 367 12.22 -1.30 -5.54
C ALA A 367 12.46 -2.81 -5.73
N LEU A 368 11.44 -3.66 -5.55
CA LEU A 368 11.54 -5.11 -5.84
C LEU A 368 11.87 -5.37 -7.32
N TYR A 369 11.13 -4.75 -8.25
CA TYR A 369 11.34 -4.94 -9.69
C TYR A 369 12.66 -4.35 -10.18
N LEU A 370 13.18 -3.30 -9.54
CA LEU A 370 14.49 -2.76 -9.83
C LEU A 370 15.62 -3.67 -9.29
N GLY A 371 15.44 -4.27 -8.11
CA GLY A 371 16.30 -5.34 -7.60
C GLY A 371 16.36 -6.53 -8.55
N ASN A 372 15.19 -7.00 -9.03
CA ASN A 372 15.07 -8.05 -10.04
C ASN A 372 15.80 -7.68 -11.34
N PHE A 373 15.59 -6.46 -11.85
CA PHE A 373 16.23 -5.96 -13.06
C PHE A 373 17.75 -6.03 -12.94
N TYR A 374 18.34 -5.48 -11.87
CA TYR A 374 19.79 -5.49 -11.70
C TYR A 374 20.37 -6.91 -11.45
N TYR A 375 19.64 -7.81 -10.79
CA TYR A 375 20.06 -9.22 -10.70
C TYR A 375 20.09 -9.89 -12.07
N LEU A 376 19.11 -9.61 -12.93
CA LEU A 376 19.08 -10.17 -14.28
C LEU A 376 20.15 -9.55 -15.19
N THR A 377 20.53 -8.28 -14.96
CA THR A 377 21.73 -7.65 -15.55
C THR A 377 23.02 -8.34 -15.07
N TYR A 378 23.13 -8.65 -13.76
CA TYR A 378 24.25 -9.47 -13.24
C TYR A 378 24.32 -10.84 -13.93
N LEU A 379 23.18 -11.51 -14.14
CA LEU A 379 23.09 -12.77 -14.90
C LEU A 379 23.24 -12.60 -16.44
N GLY A 380 23.50 -11.40 -16.95
CA GLY A 380 23.75 -11.15 -18.37
C GLY A 380 22.52 -11.22 -19.28
N LYS A 381 21.30 -11.16 -18.72
CA LYS A 381 20.04 -11.16 -19.51
C LYS A 381 19.66 -9.77 -20.04
N TYR A 382 20.16 -8.72 -19.40
CA TYR A 382 20.04 -7.33 -19.85
C TYR A 382 21.43 -6.73 -20.00
N ALA A 383 21.59 -5.85 -21.00
CA ALA A 383 22.84 -5.14 -21.22
C ALA A 383 23.19 -4.21 -20.04
N THR A 384 24.45 -4.21 -19.64
CA THR A 384 24.97 -3.25 -18.66
C THR A 384 24.85 -1.82 -19.20
N ARG A 385 24.93 -0.82 -18.32
CA ARG A 385 24.79 0.59 -18.77
C ARG A 385 25.91 0.97 -19.76
N GLY A 386 27.13 0.51 -19.56
CA GLY A 386 28.25 0.75 -20.50
C GLY A 386 28.07 0.12 -21.89
N GLU A 387 27.31 -0.98 -22.00
CA GLU A 387 26.96 -1.62 -23.28
C GLU A 387 25.75 -0.97 -23.96
N ARG A 388 24.95 -0.21 -23.20
CA ARG A 388 23.85 0.63 -23.72
C ARG A 388 24.39 1.97 -24.23
N ASP A 389 25.20 2.65 -23.41
CA ASP A 389 25.78 3.97 -23.70
C ASP A 389 26.70 3.97 -24.94
N SER A 390 27.33 2.83 -25.27
CA SER A 390 28.15 2.68 -26.48
C SER A 390 27.33 2.66 -27.79
N ASN A 391 26.04 2.32 -27.72
CA ASN A 391 25.11 2.35 -28.86
C ASN A 391 24.24 3.61 -28.91
N GLN A 392 24.16 4.40 -27.83
CA GLN A 392 23.43 5.67 -27.80
C GLN A 392 24.22 6.75 -27.07
N SER A 393 24.74 7.72 -27.82
CA SER A 393 25.40 8.89 -27.24
C SER A 393 24.39 9.80 -26.54
N ARG A 394 24.22 9.65 -25.22
CA ARG A 394 23.39 10.54 -24.41
C ARG A 394 24.02 10.85 -23.05
N TRP A 395 23.83 12.11 -22.64
CA TRP A 395 24.37 12.69 -21.41
C TRP A 395 23.68 12.10 -20.17
N PRO A 396 24.34 12.09 -18.99
CA PRO A 396 23.73 11.64 -17.74
C PRO A 396 22.42 12.40 -17.48
N PRO A 397 21.28 11.72 -17.33
CA PRO A 397 19.98 12.37 -17.37
C PRO A 397 19.69 13.16 -16.09
N THR A 398 19.16 14.37 -16.27
CA THR A 398 19.05 15.45 -15.26
C THR A 398 18.15 15.16 -14.04
N TRP A 399 17.53 13.98 -13.97
CA TRP A 399 16.79 13.50 -12.81
C TRP A 399 17.70 12.82 -11.77
N MET A 400 18.88 12.29 -12.16
CA MET A 400 19.77 11.59 -11.20
C MET A 400 20.32 12.55 -10.14
N SER A 401 20.57 13.82 -10.49
CA SER A 401 20.89 14.89 -9.53
C SER A 401 19.74 15.29 -8.59
N ARG A 402 18.50 14.80 -8.86
CA ARG A 402 17.30 15.08 -8.05
C ARG A 402 16.97 13.95 -7.08
N LEU A 403 17.35 12.69 -7.39
CA LEU A 403 17.24 11.59 -6.43
C LEU A 403 18.02 11.88 -5.14
N LEU A 404 19.20 12.48 -5.27
CA LEU A 404 20.03 12.99 -4.16
C LEU A 404 19.43 14.16 -3.37
N ARG A 405 18.18 14.57 -3.66
CA ARG A 405 17.47 15.68 -2.99
C ARG A 405 16.06 15.32 -2.51
N LEU A 406 15.64 14.07 -2.67
CA LEU A 406 14.36 13.57 -2.16
C LEU A 406 14.50 13.03 -0.72
N ASP A 407 15.14 13.81 0.14
CA ASP A 407 15.10 13.59 1.59
C ASP A 407 13.86 14.30 2.16
N ASP A 408 12.88 13.51 2.60
CA ASP A 408 11.95 13.92 3.66
C ASP A 408 12.55 13.44 5.00
N PRO A 409 13.26 14.32 5.74
CA PRO A 409 14.04 13.91 6.91
C PRO A 409 13.16 13.41 8.07
N ALA A 410 11.84 13.58 8.01
CA ALA A 410 10.92 13.17 9.05
C ALA A 410 10.59 11.66 9.06
N ARG A 411 10.98 10.89 8.02
CA ARG A 411 10.47 9.50 7.84
C ARG A 411 11.51 8.40 7.62
N SER A 412 12.78 8.72 7.40
CA SER A 412 13.75 7.71 6.98
C SER A 412 14.48 7.02 8.14
N SER A 413 14.63 5.70 8.06
CA SER A 413 15.48 4.93 8.97
C SER A 413 16.95 5.05 8.55
N SER A 414 17.87 4.88 9.50
CA SER A 414 19.32 4.96 9.24
C SER A 414 19.84 3.91 8.23
N VAL A 415 19.05 2.87 7.94
CA VAL A 415 19.32 1.87 6.90
C VAL A 415 18.94 2.40 5.52
N LEU A 416 17.73 2.94 5.35
CA LEU A 416 17.25 3.47 4.07
C LEU A 416 18.18 4.57 3.53
N ASN A 417 18.62 5.50 4.39
CA ASN A 417 19.55 6.57 3.99
C ASN A 417 20.91 6.03 3.54
N LYS A 418 21.41 4.95 4.15
CA LYS A 418 22.67 4.30 3.73
C LYS A 418 22.50 3.62 2.37
N SER A 419 21.42 2.88 2.17
CA SER A 419 21.12 2.24 0.88
C SER A 419 20.94 3.26 -0.24
N PHE A 420 20.18 4.33 -0.03
CA PHE A 420 20.03 5.40 -1.03
C PHE A 420 21.35 6.15 -1.31
N ALA A 421 22.16 6.45 -0.28
CA ALA A 421 23.48 7.07 -0.48
C ALA A 421 24.44 6.15 -1.26
N TYR A 422 24.43 4.84 -0.96
CA TYR A 422 25.18 3.84 -1.71
C TYR A 422 24.73 3.82 -3.18
N ILE A 423 23.44 3.59 -3.46
CA ILE A 423 22.85 3.57 -4.81
C ILE A 423 23.21 4.85 -5.58
N ALA A 424 23.07 6.01 -4.95
CA ALA A 424 23.34 7.29 -5.60
C ALA A 424 24.83 7.50 -5.97
N SER A 425 25.76 6.81 -5.29
CA SER A 425 27.18 6.82 -5.67
C SER A 425 27.48 6.03 -6.96
N PHE A 426 26.56 5.17 -7.40
CA PHE A 426 26.66 4.38 -8.64
C PHE A 426 25.91 4.99 -9.83
N LEU A 427 24.86 5.78 -9.57
CA LEU A 427 24.15 6.50 -10.61
C LEU A 427 25.12 7.45 -11.33
N ASN A 428 25.22 7.29 -12.66
CA ASN A 428 26.20 7.91 -13.59
C ASN A 428 27.55 7.19 -13.75
N ARG A 429 27.71 5.93 -13.32
CA ARG A 429 28.91 5.12 -13.62
C ARG A 429 28.55 3.89 -14.45
N SER A 430 29.36 3.60 -15.46
CA SER A 430 29.40 2.25 -16.05
C SER A 430 29.98 1.30 -15.00
N LEU A 431 29.24 0.25 -14.66
CA LEU A 431 29.62 -0.73 -13.66
C LEU A 431 30.05 -2.05 -14.32
N PRO A 432 31.08 -2.72 -13.80
CA PRO A 432 31.32 -4.12 -14.12
C PRO A 432 30.08 -4.95 -13.82
N GLN A 433 29.78 -5.94 -14.66
CA GLN A 433 28.61 -6.83 -14.51
C GLN A 433 28.49 -7.41 -13.09
N LYS A 434 29.61 -7.78 -12.46
CA LYS A 434 29.67 -8.30 -11.07
C LYS A 434 29.21 -7.32 -10.00
N SER A 435 29.25 -6.00 -10.24
CA SER A 435 28.82 -4.99 -9.25
C SER A 435 27.30 -4.84 -9.15
N TYR A 436 26.54 -5.32 -10.15
CA TYR A 436 25.07 -5.24 -10.14
C TYR A 436 24.42 -6.14 -9.09
N ILE A 437 25.13 -7.16 -8.56
CA ILE A 437 24.61 -8.01 -7.48
C ILE A 437 24.46 -7.24 -6.15
N GLU A 438 25.41 -6.37 -5.82
CA GLU A 438 25.32 -5.54 -4.60
C GLU A 438 24.25 -4.45 -4.77
N LEU A 439 24.14 -3.86 -5.97
CA LEU A 439 23.06 -2.93 -6.30
C LEU A 439 21.68 -3.60 -6.16
N SER A 440 21.54 -4.86 -6.57
CA SER A 440 20.32 -5.65 -6.40
C SER A 440 19.97 -5.87 -4.91
N LYS A 441 20.95 -6.20 -4.06
CA LYS A 441 20.76 -6.37 -2.61
C LYS A 441 20.20 -5.10 -1.96
N GLU A 442 20.78 -3.93 -2.25
CA GLU A 442 20.34 -2.65 -1.66
C GLU A 442 18.89 -2.30 -2.04
N TRP A 443 18.48 -2.57 -3.29
CA TRP A 443 17.10 -2.38 -3.70
C TRP A 443 16.13 -3.38 -3.04
N TYR A 444 16.54 -4.62 -2.79
CA TYR A 444 15.74 -5.55 -1.97
C TYR A 444 15.67 -5.12 -0.49
N VAL A 445 16.73 -4.54 0.09
CA VAL A 445 16.70 -3.96 1.44
C VAL A 445 15.69 -2.81 1.52
N ILE A 446 15.69 -1.90 0.55
CA ILE A 446 14.70 -0.81 0.46
C ILE A 446 13.28 -1.35 0.29
N SER A 447 13.10 -2.36 -0.55
CA SER A 447 11.79 -3.00 -0.77
C SER A 447 11.25 -3.69 0.49
N LEU A 448 12.11 -4.41 1.21
CA LEU A 448 11.77 -5.07 2.48
C LEU A 448 11.44 -4.06 3.58
N ALA A 449 12.23 -2.99 3.71
CA ALA A 449 11.97 -1.90 4.66
C ALA A 449 10.62 -1.18 4.41
N ARG A 450 10.06 -1.32 3.20
CA ARG A 450 8.73 -0.82 2.80
C ARG A 450 7.61 -1.85 2.90
N GLY A 451 7.90 -3.04 3.44
CA GLY A 451 6.91 -4.08 3.73
C GLY A 451 6.68 -5.11 2.62
N GLU A 452 7.39 -5.05 1.50
CA GLU A 452 7.31 -6.07 0.45
C GLU A 452 8.12 -7.30 0.86
N LYS A 453 7.47 -8.23 1.57
CA LYS A 453 8.10 -9.43 2.16
C LYS A 453 8.74 -10.36 1.11
N SER A 454 8.24 -10.37 -0.12
CA SER A 454 8.86 -11.07 -1.25
C SER A 454 10.31 -10.63 -1.52
N ALA A 455 10.71 -9.41 -1.13
CA ALA A 455 12.10 -8.98 -1.19
C ALA A 455 13.01 -9.68 -0.16
N ALA A 456 12.47 -10.09 1.00
CA ALA A 456 13.25 -10.84 2.00
C ALA A 456 13.72 -12.19 1.46
N PHE A 457 12.89 -12.84 0.64
CA PHE A 457 13.23 -14.10 -0.03
C PHE A 457 14.37 -13.90 -1.03
N MET A 458 14.27 -12.89 -1.90
CA MET A 458 15.30 -12.58 -2.89
C MET A 458 16.62 -12.16 -2.22
N LEU A 459 16.55 -11.37 -1.14
CA LEU A 459 17.73 -10.98 -0.36
C LEU A 459 18.38 -12.20 0.33
N ALA A 460 17.57 -13.10 0.92
CA ALA A 460 18.08 -14.35 1.52
C ALA A 460 18.80 -15.23 0.48
N LEU A 461 18.24 -15.34 -0.74
CA LEU A 461 18.85 -16.04 -1.86
C LEU A 461 20.21 -15.43 -2.24
N LEU A 462 20.28 -14.11 -2.48
CA LEU A 462 21.53 -13.43 -2.81
C LEU A 462 22.58 -13.55 -1.70
N CYS A 463 22.17 -13.46 -0.45
CA CYS A 463 23.07 -13.67 0.69
C CYS A 463 23.58 -15.11 0.75
N ARG A 464 22.78 -16.12 0.41
CA ARG A 464 23.26 -17.52 0.26
C ARG A 464 24.25 -17.67 -0.90
N GLU A 465 23.95 -17.12 -2.08
CA GLU A 465 24.81 -17.18 -3.27
C GLU A 465 26.15 -16.47 -3.05
N THR A 466 26.18 -15.40 -2.24
CA THR A 466 27.40 -14.62 -1.97
C THR A 466 28.07 -14.92 -0.62
N ALA A 467 27.48 -15.78 0.22
CA ALA A 467 28.05 -16.17 1.51
C ALA A 467 29.31 -17.01 1.36
N LYS A 468 30.42 -16.50 1.91
CA LYS A 468 31.72 -17.15 2.01
C LYS A 468 31.81 -18.06 3.24
N SER A 469 30.94 -17.87 4.23
CA SER A 469 30.94 -18.61 5.49
C SER A 469 29.58 -19.25 5.81
N ALA A 470 29.61 -20.40 6.48
CA ALA A 470 28.42 -21.03 7.04
C ALA A 470 27.72 -20.17 8.12
N SER A 471 28.40 -19.18 8.71
CA SER A 471 27.77 -18.20 9.61
C SER A 471 26.88 -17.22 8.85
N GLU A 472 27.37 -16.65 7.75
CA GLU A 472 26.62 -15.72 6.89
C GLU A 472 25.37 -16.41 6.31
N ARG A 473 25.46 -17.71 6.01
CA ARG A 473 24.29 -18.53 5.62
C ARG A 473 23.25 -18.67 6.74
N LYS A 474 23.63 -18.65 8.03
CA LYS A 474 22.67 -18.66 9.15
C LYS A 474 21.96 -17.32 9.29
N ASP A 475 22.68 -16.21 9.15
CA ASP A 475 22.09 -14.87 9.20
C ASP A 475 21.10 -14.65 8.04
N ALA A 476 21.45 -15.14 6.85
CA ALA A 476 20.54 -15.16 5.69
C ALA A 476 19.27 -16.03 5.91
N ALA A 477 19.33 -17.06 6.76
CA ALA A 477 18.15 -17.87 7.11
C ALA A 477 17.10 -17.08 7.94
N VAL A 478 17.52 -16.04 8.67
CA VAL A 478 16.60 -15.16 9.41
C VAL A 478 15.72 -14.36 8.45
N LEU A 479 16.30 -13.92 7.31
CA LEU A 479 15.57 -13.22 6.24
C LEU A 479 14.57 -14.17 5.53
N LEU A 480 14.96 -15.44 5.35
CA LEU A 480 14.07 -16.47 4.80
C LEU A 480 12.82 -16.67 5.67
N ALA A 481 13.00 -16.72 7.01
CA ALA A 481 11.91 -16.83 7.97
C ALA A 481 10.97 -15.60 7.96
N ALA A 482 11.48 -14.40 7.67
CA ALA A 482 10.67 -13.21 7.46
C ALA A 482 9.83 -13.29 6.17
N GLY A 483 10.42 -13.76 5.06
CA GLY A 483 9.71 -13.98 3.79
C GLY A 483 8.56 -14.98 3.90
N ARG A 484 8.70 -16.02 4.74
CA ARG A 484 7.66 -17.02 5.03
C ARG A 484 6.36 -16.40 5.59
N GLN A 485 6.43 -15.25 6.26
CA GLN A 485 5.26 -14.55 6.78
C GLN A 485 4.42 -13.85 5.70
N ASP A 486 4.83 -13.88 4.43
CA ASP A 486 4.02 -13.34 3.32
C ASP A 486 2.81 -14.27 3.04
N GLY A 487 2.99 -15.58 3.14
CA GLY A 487 1.92 -16.56 2.96
C GLY A 487 1.28 -16.49 1.57
N ASP A 488 2.10 -16.33 0.53
CA ASP A 488 1.71 -16.56 -0.86
C ASP A 488 1.72 -18.08 -1.12
N PRO A 489 0.60 -18.69 -1.58
CA PRO A 489 0.53 -20.13 -1.84
C PRO A 489 1.55 -20.64 -2.88
N ASP A 490 1.99 -19.80 -3.83
CA ASP A 490 3.02 -20.16 -4.81
C ASP A 490 4.43 -20.20 -4.18
N LEU A 491 4.65 -19.47 -3.07
CA LEU A 491 5.93 -19.45 -2.33
C LEU A 491 6.11 -20.64 -1.38
N VAL A 492 5.03 -21.25 -0.87
CA VAL A 492 5.12 -22.24 0.24
C VAL A 492 5.98 -23.46 -0.13
N LYS A 493 5.89 -23.96 -1.37
CA LYS A 493 6.68 -25.13 -1.80
C LYS A 493 8.15 -24.79 -2.06
N PRO A 494 8.50 -23.78 -2.89
CA PRO A 494 9.91 -23.39 -3.08
C PRO A 494 10.60 -22.98 -1.78
N LEU A 495 9.92 -22.27 -0.87
CA LEU A 495 10.45 -21.95 0.46
C LEU A 495 10.79 -23.23 1.26
N ALA A 496 9.87 -24.21 1.31
CA ALA A 496 10.07 -25.43 2.07
C ALA A 496 11.13 -26.38 1.46
N GLU A 497 11.40 -26.29 0.16
CA GLU A 497 12.50 -27.01 -0.50
C GLU A 497 13.83 -26.28 -0.27
N LEU A 498 13.85 -24.95 -0.41
CA LEU A 498 15.01 -24.11 -0.14
C LEU A 498 15.45 -24.18 1.34
N GLU A 499 14.53 -24.27 2.29
CA GLU A 499 14.79 -24.52 3.73
C GLU A 499 15.51 -25.86 3.96
N LYS A 500 15.07 -26.94 3.30
CA LYS A 500 15.68 -28.28 3.47
C LYS A 500 17.11 -28.33 2.95
N HIS A 501 17.35 -27.70 1.81
CA HIS A 501 18.66 -27.66 1.15
C HIS A 501 19.39 -26.33 1.43
N TRP A 502 19.13 -25.67 2.57
CA TRP A 502 19.67 -24.31 2.83
C TRP A 502 21.19 -24.26 2.96
N PHE A 503 21.77 -25.26 3.64
CA PHE A 503 23.21 -25.36 3.89
C PHE A 503 23.97 -26.12 2.79
N ASP A 504 23.24 -26.76 1.86
CA ASP A 504 23.78 -27.50 0.73
C ASP A 504 24.46 -26.52 -0.27
N PRO A 505 25.78 -26.63 -0.53
CA PRO A 505 26.47 -25.73 -1.45
C PRO A 505 26.13 -26.00 -2.92
N ASP A 506 25.75 -27.22 -3.27
CA ASP A 506 25.59 -27.68 -4.67
C ASP A 506 24.14 -27.65 -5.15
N TYR A 507 23.19 -27.38 -4.24
CA TYR A 507 21.77 -27.23 -4.56
C TYR A 507 21.46 -25.86 -5.20
N GLU A 508 21.15 -25.87 -6.49
CA GLU A 508 20.55 -24.73 -7.20
C GLU A 508 19.01 -24.75 -7.09
N PRO A 509 18.39 -23.71 -6.49
CA PRO A 509 16.93 -23.66 -6.37
C PRO A 509 16.24 -23.32 -7.70
N THR A 510 15.31 -24.17 -8.13
CA THR A 510 14.46 -23.92 -9.31
C THR A 510 13.36 -22.90 -8.99
N LEU A 511 13.71 -21.62 -9.06
CA LEU A 511 12.77 -20.53 -8.80
C LEU A 511 11.78 -20.31 -9.96
N PRO A 512 10.46 -20.26 -9.69
CA PRO A 512 9.47 -19.85 -10.67
C PRO A 512 9.79 -18.50 -11.32
N LYS A 513 9.62 -18.39 -12.65
CA LYS A 513 9.90 -17.18 -13.42
C LYS A 513 9.20 -15.91 -12.89
N LYS A 514 8.12 -16.06 -12.13
CA LYS A 514 7.40 -14.96 -11.44
C LYS A 514 8.28 -14.20 -10.44
N PHE A 515 9.25 -14.84 -9.79
CA PHE A 515 10.14 -14.15 -8.83
C PHE A 515 11.08 -13.17 -9.51
N PHE A 516 11.52 -13.51 -10.72
CA PHE A 516 12.32 -12.66 -11.60
C PHE A 516 11.44 -11.78 -12.51
N ALA A 517 10.18 -11.53 -12.14
CA ALA A 517 9.34 -10.62 -12.91
C ALA A 517 9.93 -9.20 -12.86
N VAL A 518 10.38 -8.74 -14.02
CA VAL A 518 10.56 -7.34 -14.36
C VAL A 518 9.29 -6.97 -15.12
N ARG A 519 8.49 -6.05 -14.55
CA ARG A 519 7.09 -5.86 -14.94
C ARG A 519 6.91 -4.75 -15.94
#